data_AF-A0A843SVW3-F1
#
_entry.id   AF-A0A843SVW3-F1
#
_cell.length_a   1.000
_cell.length_b   1.000
_cell.length_c   1.000
_cell.angle_alpha   90.00
_cell.angle_beta   90.00
_cell.angle_gamma   90.00
#
_symmetry.space_group_name_H-M   'P 1'
#
loop_
_entity.id
_entity.type
_entity.pdbx_description
1 polymer ?
#
loop_
_entity_poly.entity_id
_entity_poly.type
_entity_poly.pdbx_seq_one_letter_code
_entity_poly.pdbx_strand_id
1 'polypeptide(L)' 'MLNSLAGDVAVNGTVTSAVLRIEFQAKTPQGELPIVMTGDFTGTGAAGKAGIAGMGEVDWTATRVP' A
#
# COMPACT_ATOMS: atom_id res chain seq x y z
N MET A 1 -4.46 -23.54 8.93
CA MET A 1 -4.53 -24.99 8.68
C MET A 1 -5.97 -25.29 8.28
N LEU A 2 -6.24 -25.66 7.02
CA LEU A 2 -7.56 -26.11 6.56
C LEU A 2 -7.53 -27.64 6.48
N ASN A 3 -8.35 -28.30 7.28
CA ASN A 3 -8.38 -29.75 7.39
C ASN A 3 -9.17 -30.36 6.22
N SER A 4 -8.57 -31.30 5.48
CA SER A 4 -9.28 -32.13 4.49
C SER A 4 -9.08 -33.61 4.83
N LEU A 5 -10.08 -34.43 4.48
CA LEU A 5 -10.20 -35.86 4.82
C LEU A 5 -9.04 -36.77 4.38
N ALA A 6 -8.01 -36.26 3.69
CA ALA A 6 -6.88 -37.03 3.16
C ALA A 6 -5.60 -36.96 4.03
N GLY A 7 -5.64 -36.32 5.20
CA GLY A 7 -4.47 -36.10 6.06
C GLY A 7 -3.88 -34.69 5.91
N ASP A 8 -2.91 -34.37 6.77
CA ASP A 8 -2.32 -33.02 6.86
C ASP A 8 -1.59 -32.66 5.55
N VAL A 9 -2.07 -31.63 4.85
CA VAL A 9 -1.47 -31.12 3.61
C VAL A 9 -0.71 -29.84 3.93
N ALA A 10 0.61 -29.85 3.70
CA ALA A 10 1.45 -28.66 3.81
C ALA A 10 1.08 -27.66 2.71
N VAL A 11 0.31 -26.63 3.08
CA VAL A 11 -0.01 -25.51 2.18
C VAL A 11 1.08 -24.46 2.30
N ASN A 12 1.95 -24.39 1.29
CA ASN A 12 2.83 -23.25 1.07
C ASN A 12 2.14 -22.30 0.10
N GLY A 13 1.77 -21.11 0.58
CA GLY A 13 1.18 -20.05 -0.24
C GLY A 13 1.83 -18.71 0.04
N THR A 14 2.00 -17.90 -1.00
CA THR A 14 2.44 -16.50 -0.89
C THR A 14 1.23 -15.58 -1.00
N VAL A 15 1.01 -14.75 0.02
CA VAL A 15 -0.04 -13.72 -0.02
C VAL A 15 0.39 -12.64 -1.01
N THR A 16 -0.34 -12.55 -2.13
CA THR A 16 -0.06 -11.65 -3.26
C THR A 16 -1.16 -10.61 -3.38
N SER A 17 -1.23 -9.69 -2.42
CA SER A 17 -1.89 -8.38 -2.62
C SER A 17 -1.55 -7.48 -1.43
N ALA A 18 -0.35 -6.92 -1.44
CA ALA A 18 0.08 -5.97 -0.43
C ALA A 18 -0.18 -4.53 -0.92
N VAL A 19 -1.42 -4.26 -1.35
CA VAL A 19 -1.83 -2.94 -1.83
C VAL A 19 -1.99 -2.01 -0.64
N LEU A 20 -1.23 -0.92 -0.62
CA LEU A 20 -1.29 0.16 0.35
C LEU A 20 -2.07 1.32 -0.25
N ARG A 21 -3.13 1.74 0.43
CA ARG A 21 -3.86 2.98 0.14
C ARG A 21 -3.83 3.89 1.35
N ILE A 22 -3.40 5.13 1.15
CA ILE A 22 -3.34 6.17 2.19
C ILE A 22 -4.06 7.40 1.66
N GLU A 23 -4.99 7.92 2.44
CA GLU A 23 -5.73 9.15 2.12
C GLU A 23 -5.53 10.16 3.24
N PHE A 24 -5.16 11.38 2.90
CA PHE A 24 -5.01 12.46 3.87
C PHE A 24 -5.24 13.83 3.24
N GLN A 25 -5.45 14.83 4.09
CA GLN A 25 -5.57 16.23 3.68
C GLN A 25 -4.32 16.99 4.13
N ALA A 26 -3.53 17.47 3.18
CA ALA A 26 -2.39 18.34 3.45
C ALA A 26 -2.88 19.77 3.68
N LYS A 27 -2.55 20.36 4.83
CA LYS A 27 -2.83 21.76 5.10
C LYS A 27 -1.78 22.63 4.42
N THR A 28 -2.20 23.38 3.41
CA THR A 28 -1.36 24.35 2.70
C THR A 28 -1.85 25.77 3.00
N PRO A 29 -1.04 26.83 2.75
CA PRO A 29 -1.51 28.21 2.88
C PRO A 29 -2.73 28.54 2.02
N GLN A 30 -2.99 27.76 0.96
CA GLN A 30 -4.12 27.92 0.04
C GLN A 30 -5.38 27.14 0.48
N GLY A 31 -5.28 26.31 1.52
CA GLY A 31 -6.37 25.46 2.01
C GLY A 31 -5.96 24.00 2.22
N GLU A 32 -6.94 23.16 2.53
CA GLU A 32 -6.75 21.70 2.63
C GLU A 32 -6.69 21.09 1.23
N LEU A 33 -5.64 20.30 0.99
CA LEU A 33 -5.38 19.62 -0.28
C LEU A 33 -5.52 18.11 -0.10
N PRO A 34 -6.53 17.46 -0.70
CA PRO A 34 -6.68 16.02 -0.61
C PRO A 34 -5.59 15.32 -1.43
N ILE A 35 -4.96 14.33 -0.79
CA ILE A 35 -3.91 13.49 -1.38
C ILE A 35 -4.29 12.04 -1.19
N VAL A 36 -4.24 11.28 -2.28
CA VAL A 36 -4.51 9.84 -2.31
C VAL A 36 -3.25 9.14 -2.79
N MET A 37 -2.64 8.33 -1.92
CA MET A 37 -1.48 7.53 -2.24
C MET A 37 -1.91 6.07 -2.39
N THR A 38 -1.51 5.45 -3.50
CA THR A 38 -1.66 4.02 -3.75
C THR A 38 -0.29 3.44 -4.07
N GLY A 39 0.01 2.25 -3.57
CA GLY A 39 1.25 1.57 -3.89
C GLY A 39 1.24 0.14 -3.40
N ASP A 40 2.35 -0.56 -3.61
CA ASP A 40 2.52 -1.94 -3.20
C ASP A 40 3.68 -2.07 -2.21
N PHE A 41 3.53 -2.95 -1.21
CA PHE A 41 4.66 -3.30 -0.35
C PHE A 41 5.67 -4.16 -1.11
N THR A 42 6.92 -3.73 -1.08
CA THR A 42 8.07 -4.43 -1.66
C THR A 42 9.02 -4.85 -0.54
N GLY A 43 8.77 -6.01 0.08
CA GLY A 43 9.64 -6.61 1.10
C GLY A 43 9.89 -5.73 2.33
N THR A 44 10.87 -4.82 2.24
CA THR A 44 11.32 -3.89 3.30
C THR A 44 10.69 -2.50 3.22
N GLY A 45 9.93 -2.19 2.17
CA GLY A 45 9.32 -0.88 1.94
C GLY A 45 8.02 -0.94 1.14
N ALA A 46 7.60 0.20 0.61
CA ALA A 46 6.48 0.34 -0.31
C ALA A 46 6.77 1.41 -1.37
N ALA A 47 6.17 1.29 -2.54
CA ALA A 47 6.30 2.28 -3.61
C ALA A 47 5.00 2.40 -4.41
N GLY A 48 4.74 3.57 -4.99
CA GLY A 48 3.56 3.76 -5.82
C GLY A 48 3.35 5.19 -6.30
N LYS A 49 2.08 5.52 -6.56
CA LYS A 49 1.62 6.82 -7.07
C LYS A 49 0.82 7.58 -6.03
N ALA A 50 1.03 8.89 -5.96
CA ALA A 50 0.26 9.81 -5.15
C ALA A 50 -0.50 10.76 -6.09
N GLY A 51 -1.82 10.66 -6.09
CA GLY A 51 -2.71 11.62 -6.73
C GLY A 51 -2.89 12.84 -5.85
N ILE A 52 -2.47 13.99 -6.36
CA ILE A 52 -2.63 15.30 -5.71
C ILE A 52 -3.68 16.07 -6.50
N ALA A 53 -4.77 16.46 -5.83
CA ALA A 53 -5.86 17.17 -6.50
C ALA A 53 -5.36 18.46 -7.20
N GLY A 54 -5.57 18.54 -8.51
CA GLY A 54 -5.15 19.69 -9.32
C GLY A 54 -3.66 19.74 -9.68
N MET A 55 -2.83 18.80 -9.21
CA MET A 55 -1.38 18.75 -9.51
C MET A 55 -0.93 17.47 -10.23
N GLY A 56 -1.81 16.48 -10.37
CA GLY A 56 -1.53 15.23 -11.08
C GLY A 56 -0.96 14.14 -10.17
N GLU A 57 -0.32 13.14 -10.78
CA GLU A 57 0.26 12.00 -10.07
C GLU A 57 1.78 12.14 -9.92
N VAL A 58 2.28 11.83 -8.73
CA VAL A 58 3.72 11.79 -8.42
C VAL A 58 4.12 10.42 -7.88
N ASP A 59 5.32 9.96 -8.24
CA ASP A 59 5.89 8.73 -7.69
C ASP A 59 6.33 8.94 -6.23
N TRP A 60 6.12 7.93 -5.39
CA TRP A 60 6.58 7.92 -4.01
C TRP A 60 7.19 6.56 -3.62
N THR A 61 8.07 6.61 -2.63
CA THR A 61 8.64 5.42 -1.96
C THR A 61 8.61 5.62 -0.45
N ALA A 62 8.50 4.53 0.29
CA ALA A 62 8.52 4.49 1.75
C ALA A 62 9.32 3.28 2.24
N THR A 63 10.03 3.45 3.35
CA THR A 63 10.74 2.37 4.02
C THR A 63 10.15 2.15 5.41
N ARG A 64 10.19 0.90 5.89
CA ARG A 64 9.81 0.62 7.27
C ARG A 64 10.83 1.24 8.23
N VAL A 65 10.36 2.00 9.22
CA VAL A 65 11.22 2.52 10.29
C VAL A 65 11.71 1.33 11.15
N PRO A 66 12.99 1.28 11.56
CA PRO A 66 13.55 0.21 12.39
C PRO A 66 12.81 -0.01 13.72
#